data_AF-A0A2J8N917-F1
#
_entry.id   AF-A0A2J8N917-F1
#
_cell.length_a   1.000
_cell.length_b   1.000
_cell.length_c   1.000
_cell.angle_alpha   90.00
_cell.angle_beta   90.00
_cell.angle_gamma   90.00
#
_symmetry.space_group_name_H-M   'P 1'
#
loop_
_entity.id
_entity.type
_entity.pdbx_description
1 polymer ?
#
loop_
_entity_poly.entity_id
_entity_poly.type
_entity_poly.pdbx_seq_one_letter_code
_entity_poly.pdbx_strand_id
1 'polypeptide(L)'
;SWGIPFKIGQPKKQIVPKTVERDFEREYGKLQQLEEQTRRLQKDMKKSTDADLAMSKSAVKISLDLLSNPLCEQDQDLLNMVTALDTAMKRMDAFNQEKVNQIQKTVIEPLKKRNQLFWSWVTSEWPQSHELPGLHSRILDTAGLWLAW
;
A
#
# COMPACT_ATOMS: atom_id res chain seq x y z
N SER A 1 -10.36 68.63 24.25
CA SER A 1 -10.93 67.38 23.72
C SER A 1 -10.08 66.23 24.21
N TRP A 2 -10.73 65.26 24.86
CA TRP A 2 -10.14 64.17 25.66
C TRP A 2 -9.55 63.09 24.72
N GLY A 3 -8.29 62.70 24.92
CA GLY A 3 -7.64 61.64 24.16
C GLY A 3 -8.08 60.26 24.64
N ILE A 4 -8.72 59.48 23.79
CA ILE A 4 -9.08 58.09 24.05
C ILE A 4 -7.81 57.24 23.87
N PRO A 5 -7.30 56.54 24.90
CA PRO A 5 -6.25 55.57 24.68
C PRO A 5 -6.85 54.34 23.99
N PHE A 6 -6.37 54.04 22.78
CA PHE A 6 -6.61 52.76 22.13
C PHE A 6 -6.21 51.64 23.11
N LYS A 7 -7.17 50.82 23.53
CA LYS A 7 -6.85 49.52 24.12
C LYS A 7 -6.23 48.68 23.01
N ILE A 8 -4.89 48.67 22.95
CA ILE A 8 -4.11 47.68 22.21
C ILE A 8 -4.72 46.33 22.56
N GLY A 9 -5.32 45.69 21.56
CA GLY A 9 -6.06 44.46 21.71
C GLY A 9 -5.26 43.47 22.53
N GLN A 10 -5.89 42.84 23.52
CA GLN A 10 -5.28 41.72 24.21
C GLN A 10 -4.71 40.77 23.14
N PRO A 11 -3.45 40.32 23.25
CA PRO A 11 -2.95 39.28 22.36
C PRO A 11 -3.96 38.15 22.41
N LYS A 12 -4.51 37.76 21.25
CA LYS A 12 -5.42 36.62 21.16
C LYS A 12 -4.77 35.49 21.96
N LYS A 13 -5.39 35.08 23.07
CA LYS A 13 -4.83 34.04 23.93
C LYS A 13 -4.48 32.87 23.02
N GLN A 14 -3.22 32.43 23.05
CA GLN A 14 -2.82 31.27 22.29
C GLN A 14 -3.67 30.11 22.81
N ILE A 15 -4.66 29.69 22.00
CA ILE A 15 -5.70 28.73 22.40
C ILE A 15 -5.06 27.35 22.63
N VAL A 16 -3.96 27.08 21.91
CA VAL A 16 -3.22 25.83 21.97
C VAL A 16 -1.77 26.06 22.46
N PRO A 17 -1.32 25.37 23.52
CA PRO A 17 0.07 25.45 23.96
C PRO A 17 1.06 24.99 22.86
N LYS A 18 2.21 25.66 22.72
CA LYS A 18 3.26 25.29 21.75
C LYS A 18 3.75 23.83 21.86
N THR A 19 3.67 23.24 23.06
CA THR A 19 4.00 21.83 23.27
C THR A 19 3.03 20.92 22.52
N VAL A 20 1.74 21.26 22.50
CA VAL A 20 0.70 20.50 21.77
C VAL A 20 0.93 20.59 20.27
N GLU A 21 1.25 21.77 19.73
CA GLU A 21 1.59 21.93 18.31
C GLU A 21 2.81 21.07 17.92
N ARG A 22 3.86 21.07 18.75
CA ARG A 22 5.09 20.29 18.50
C ARG A 22 4.86 18.79 18.60
N ASP A 23 4.08 18.34 19.58
CA ASP A 23 3.79 16.92 19.77
C ASP A 23 2.90 16.42 18.62
N PHE A 24 1.96 17.24 18.17
CA PHE A 24 1.15 16.96 16.98
C PHE A 24 2.01 16.83 15.72
N GLU A 25 2.90 17.78 15.42
CA GLU A 25 3.81 17.72 14.27
C GLU A 25 4.67 16.44 14.31
N ARG A 26 5.12 16.02 15.50
CA ARG A 26 5.87 14.77 15.68
C ARG A 26 5.02 13.54 15.34
N GLU A 27 3.81 13.44 15.87
CA GLU A 27 2.92 12.30 15.60
C GLU A 27 2.49 12.27 14.13
N TYR A 28 2.23 13.44 13.53
CA TYR A 28 1.95 13.56 12.11
C TYR A 28 3.14 13.09 11.25
N GLY A 29 4.37 13.46 11.61
CA GLY A 29 5.57 12.99 10.94
C GLY A 29 5.72 11.46 10.98
N LYS A 30 5.39 10.82 12.10
CA LYS A 30 5.36 9.34 12.20
C LYS A 30 4.27 8.74 11.31
N LEU A 31 3.10 9.37 11.27
CA LEU A 31 1.98 8.92 10.44
C LEU A 31 2.32 8.97 8.94
N GLN A 32 2.99 10.04 8.50
CA GLN A 32 3.48 10.14 7.11
C GLN A 32 4.49 9.03 6.77
N GLN A 33 5.41 8.73 7.68
CA GLN A 33 6.38 7.64 7.48
C GLN A 33 5.69 6.29 7.39
N LEU A 34 4.73 6.02 8.29
CA LEU A 34 3.95 4.79 8.28
C LEU A 34 3.17 4.64 6.98
N GLU A 35 2.54 5.71 6.48
CA GLU A 35 1.78 5.68 5.23
C GLU A 35 2.69 5.37 4.03
N GLU A 36 3.87 6.00 3.95
CA GLU A 36 4.82 5.69 2.88
C GLU A 36 5.34 4.25 2.95
N GLN A 37 5.68 3.75 4.14
CA GLN A 37 6.15 2.37 4.31
C GLN A 37 5.10 1.33 3.88
N THR A 38 3.85 1.58 4.23
CA THR A 38 2.76 0.66 3.96
C THR A 38 2.27 0.73 2.51
N ARG A 39 2.36 1.90 1.87
CA ARG A 39 2.20 2.04 0.41
C ARG A 39 3.27 1.28 -0.35
N ARG A 40 4.53 1.37 0.09
CA ARG A 40 5.64 0.57 -0.47
C ARG A 40 5.38 -0.93 -0.30
N LEU A 41 5.04 -1.35 0.90
CA LEU A 41 4.70 -2.75 1.19
C LEU A 41 3.58 -3.26 0.28
N GLN A 42 2.50 -2.51 0.10
CA GLN A 42 1.42 -2.89 -0.80
C GLN A 42 1.92 -3.09 -2.25
N LYS A 43 2.74 -2.17 -2.76
CA LYS A 43 3.31 -2.24 -4.11
C LYS A 43 4.26 -3.42 -4.27
N ASP A 44 5.15 -3.62 -3.31
CA ASP A 44 6.14 -4.70 -3.32
C ASP A 44 5.46 -6.07 -3.25
N MET A 45 4.43 -6.21 -2.41
CA MET A 45 3.66 -7.45 -2.32
C MET A 45 2.93 -7.74 -3.63
N LYS A 46 2.30 -6.75 -4.26
CA LYS A 46 1.67 -6.92 -5.57
C LYS A 46 2.68 -7.36 -6.63
N LYS A 47 3.84 -6.70 -6.68
CA LYS A 47 4.90 -7.05 -7.62
C LYS A 47 5.42 -8.47 -7.40
N SER A 48 5.59 -8.89 -6.14
CA SER A 48 6.01 -10.25 -5.79
C SER A 48 4.98 -11.28 -6.24
N THR A 49 3.68 -11.05 -6.01
CA THR A 49 2.63 -11.98 -6.42
C THR A 49 2.51 -12.08 -7.94
N ASP A 50 2.68 -10.97 -8.66
CA ASP A 50 2.67 -10.98 -10.13
C ASP A 50 3.86 -11.79 -10.69
N ALA A 51 5.04 -11.66 -10.08
CA ALA A 51 6.23 -12.43 -10.44
C ALA A 51 6.05 -13.94 -10.16
N ASP A 52 5.48 -14.30 -9.01
CA ASP A 52 5.21 -15.70 -8.65
C ASP A 52 4.25 -16.38 -9.64
N LEU A 53 3.19 -15.67 -10.05
CA LEU A 53 2.24 -16.17 -11.07
C LEU A 53 2.90 -16.34 -12.44
N ALA A 54 3.75 -15.39 -12.85
CA ALA A 54 4.46 -15.48 -14.12
C ALA A 54 5.44 -16.66 -14.14
N MET A 55 6.14 -16.88 -13.03
CA MET A 55 7.08 -17.98 -12.86
C MET A 55 6.37 -19.34 -12.87
N SER A 56 5.29 -19.53 -12.10
CA SER A 56 4.59 -20.82 -12.06
C SER A 56 3.94 -21.19 -13.39
N LYS A 57 3.34 -20.22 -14.09
CA LYS A 57 2.82 -20.42 -15.46
C LYS A 57 3.92 -20.81 -16.44
N SER A 58 5.09 -20.18 -16.34
CA SER A 58 6.26 -20.55 -17.16
C SER A 58 6.72 -21.98 -16.88
N ALA A 59 6.75 -22.39 -15.61
CA ALA A 59 7.12 -23.74 -15.21
C ALA A 59 6.14 -24.81 -15.76
N VAL A 60 4.83 -24.54 -15.68
CA VAL A 60 3.79 -25.39 -16.30
C VAL A 60 3.94 -25.45 -17.82
N LYS A 61 4.26 -24.33 -18.46
CA LYS A 61 4.48 -24.30 -19.91
C LYS A 61 5.67 -25.18 -20.29
N ILE A 62 6.78 -25.08 -19.56
CA ILE A 62 7.97 -25.90 -19.82
C ILE A 62 7.66 -27.39 -19.68
N SER A 63 6.95 -27.80 -18.61
CA SER A 63 6.59 -29.21 -18.44
C SER A 63 5.67 -29.72 -19.54
N LEU A 64 4.72 -28.90 -19.99
CA LEU A 64 3.82 -29.24 -21.08
C LEU A 64 4.53 -29.34 -22.44
N ASP A 65 5.45 -28.41 -22.71
CA ASP A 65 6.26 -28.42 -23.94
C ASP A 65 7.14 -29.68 -24.00
N LEU A 66 7.71 -30.10 -22.87
CA LEU A 66 8.45 -31.37 -22.76
C LEU A 66 7.56 -32.59 -22.98
N LEU A 67 6.36 -32.60 -22.39
CA LEU A 67 5.41 -33.71 -22.54
C LEU A 67 4.93 -33.86 -23.98
N SER A 68 4.84 -32.75 -24.71
CA SER A 68 4.43 -32.71 -26.12
C SER A 68 5.57 -33.05 -27.09
N ASN A 69 6.78 -33.34 -26.59
CA ASN A 69 7.92 -33.67 -27.42
C ASN A 69 7.83 -35.14 -27.91
N PRO A 70 7.95 -35.43 -29.21
CA PRO A 70 7.89 -36.80 -29.74
C PRO A 70 8.92 -37.77 -29.13
N LEU A 71 10.06 -37.28 -28.65
CA LEU A 71 11.05 -38.10 -27.94
C LEU A 71 10.51 -38.64 -26.62
N CYS A 72 9.59 -37.90 -26.00
CA CYS A 72 8.93 -38.30 -24.76
C CYS A 72 7.98 -39.48 -24.99
N GLU A 73 7.34 -39.58 -26.17
CA GLU A 73 6.46 -40.69 -26.52
C GLU A 73 7.21 -41.99 -26.84
N GLN A 74 8.49 -41.88 -27.25
CA GLN A 74 9.31 -43.02 -27.67
C GLN A 74 9.95 -43.77 -26.50
N ASP A 75 10.08 -43.12 -25.33
CA ASP A 75 10.70 -43.67 -24.13
C ASP A 75 9.69 -43.63 -22.97
N GLN A 76 9.24 -44.80 -22.54
CA GLN A 76 8.22 -44.93 -21.51
C GLN A 76 8.68 -44.40 -20.14
N ASP A 77 9.96 -44.55 -19.80
CA ASP A 77 10.50 -44.07 -18.53
C ASP A 77 10.59 -42.54 -18.55
N LEU A 78 11.03 -41.98 -19.69
CA LEU A 78 11.00 -40.53 -19.92
C LEU A 78 9.58 -39.97 -19.84
N LEU A 79 8.60 -40.61 -20.49
CA LEU A 79 7.20 -40.22 -20.43
C LEU A 79 6.67 -40.16 -18.99
N ASN A 80 6.95 -41.21 -18.21
CA ASN A 80 6.53 -41.29 -16.82
C ASN A 80 7.15 -40.16 -15.98
N MET A 81 8.45 -39.88 -16.16
CA MET A 81 9.14 -38.79 -15.47
C MET A 81 8.58 -37.41 -15.82
N VAL A 82 8.39 -37.13 -17.11
CA VAL A 82 7.88 -35.82 -17.58
C VAL A 82 6.41 -35.63 -17.18
N THR A 83 5.60 -36.70 -17.16
CA THR A 83 4.23 -36.67 -16.63
C THR A 83 4.18 -36.35 -15.14
N ALA A 84 5.09 -36.95 -14.36
CA ALA A 84 5.21 -36.64 -12.94
C ALA A 84 5.65 -35.19 -12.71
N LEU A 85 6.60 -34.69 -13.51
CA LEU A 85 7.02 -33.29 -13.51
C LEU A 85 5.84 -32.35 -13.83
N ASP A 86 5.10 -32.61 -14.90
CA ASP A 86 3.95 -31.79 -15.29
C ASP A 86 2.87 -31.75 -14.21
N THR A 87 2.59 -32.90 -13.60
CA THR A 87 1.68 -32.98 -12.45
C THR A 87 2.18 -32.14 -11.27
N ALA A 88 3.48 -32.19 -10.96
CA ALA A 88 4.08 -31.38 -9.91
C ALA A 88 4.02 -29.88 -10.22
N MET A 89 4.30 -29.48 -11.46
CA MET A 89 4.24 -28.07 -11.88
C MET A 89 2.81 -27.52 -11.82
N LYS A 90 1.81 -28.30 -12.23
CA LYS A 90 0.39 -27.91 -12.11
C LYS A 90 -0.04 -27.77 -10.65
N ARG A 91 0.41 -28.67 -9.76
CA ARG A 91 0.14 -28.55 -8.31
C ARG A 91 0.81 -27.31 -7.71
N MET A 92 2.04 -27.01 -8.12
CA MET A 92 2.75 -25.81 -7.70
C MET A 92 2.06 -24.53 -8.18
N ASP A 93 1.57 -24.50 -9.43
CA ASP A 93 0.80 -23.37 -9.94
C ASP A 93 -0.50 -23.15 -9.15
N ALA A 94 -1.27 -24.21 -8.90
CA ALA A 94 -2.46 -24.14 -8.07
C ALA A 94 -2.17 -23.63 -6.65
N PHE A 95 -1.08 -24.12 -6.04
CA PHE A 95 -0.64 -23.64 -4.73
C PHE A 95 -0.25 -22.16 -4.76
N ASN A 96 0.48 -21.71 -5.80
CA ASN A 96 0.84 -20.30 -5.96
C ASN A 96 -0.37 -19.41 -6.20
N GLN A 97 -1.37 -19.86 -6.95
CA GLN A 97 -2.64 -19.15 -7.12
C GLN A 97 -3.35 -18.94 -5.78
N GLU A 98 -3.41 -19.97 -4.94
CA GLU A 98 -4.02 -19.85 -3.61
C GLU A 98 -3.20 -18.92 -2.70
N LYS A 99 -1.87 -19.04 -2.70
CA LYS A 99 -0.99 -18.12 -1.97
C LYS A 99 -1.23 -16.66 -2.40
N VAL A 100 -1.33 -16.39 -3.70
CA VAL A 100 -1.61 -15.04 -4.23
C VAL A 100 -2.99 -14.55 -3.78
N ASN A 101 -4.02 -15.40 -3.84
CA ASN A 101 -5.37 -15.10 -3.36
C ASN A 101 -5.38 -14.74 -1.86
N GLN A 102 -4.61 -15.45 -1.05
CA GLN A 102 -4.48 -15.15 0.38
C GLN A 102 -3.75 -13.82 0.62
N ILE A 103 -2.63 -13.56 -0.08
CA ILE A 103 -1.91 -12.28 0.02
C ILE A 103 -2.81 -11.11 -0.41
N GLN A 104 -3.61 -11.30 -1.46
CA GLN A 104 -4.55 -10.31 -1.94
C GLN A 104 -5.54 -9.91 -0.82
N LYS A 105 -6.16 -10.89 -0.16
CA LYS A 105 -7.17 -10.69 0.89
C LYS A 105 -6.61 -10.20 2.22
N THR A 106 -5.39 -10.61 2.57
CA THR A 106 -4.81 -10.35 3.89
C THR A 106 -3.87 -9.16 3.94
N VAL A 107 -3.30 -8.75 2.80
CA VAL A 107 -2.32 -7.65 2.73
C VAL A 107 -2.74 -6.58 1.73
N ILE A 108 -2.94 -6.95 0.46
CA ILE A 108 -3.11 -5.95 -0.61
C ILE A 108 -4.43 -5.17 -0.45
N GLU A 109 -5.56 -5.86 -0.26
CA GLU A 109 -6.87 -5.23 -0.08
C GLU A 109 -6.97 -4.44 1.23
N PRO A 110 -6.56 -4.98 2.40
CA PRO A 110 -6.56 -4.21 3.64
C PRO A 110 -5.73 -2.94 3.57
N LEU A 111 -4.52 -3.00 3.00
CA LEU A 111 -3.67 -1.80 2.84
C LEU A 111 -4.28 -0.80 1.86
N LYS A 112 -4.86 -1.28 0.75
CA LYS A 112 -5.58 -0.41 -0.19
C LYS A 112 -6.75 0.31 0.49
N LYS A 113 -7.57 -0.42 1.24
CA LYS A 113 -8.73 0.13 1.96
C LYS A 113 -8.30 1.12 3.03
N ARG A 114 -7.26 0.79 3.80
CA ARG A 114 -6.72 1.69 4.82
C ARG A 114 -6.20 2.99 4.19
N ASN A 115 -5.46 2.91 3.09
CA ASN A 115 -4.97 4.09 2.36
C ASN A 115 -6.14 4.96 1.85
N GLN A 116 -7.19 4.34 1.30
CA GLN A 116 -8.41 5.08 0.89
C GLN A 116 -9.10 5.78 2.05
N LEU A 117 -9.26 5.10 3.19
CA LEU A 117 -9.87 5.68 4.39
C LEU A 117 -9.02 6.83 4.95
N PHE A 118 -7.70 6.66 4.97
CA PHE A 118 -6.77 7.69 5.41
C PHE A 118 -6.93 8.98 4.58
N TRP A 119 -6.93 8.88 3.25
CA TRP A 119 -7.11 10.05 2.39
C TRP A 119 -8.51 10.64 2.47
N SER A 120 -9.54 9.80 2.61
CA SER A 120 -10.90 10.29 2.85
C SER A 120 -10.91 11.16 4.11
N TRP A 121 -10.37 10.67 5.22
CA TRP A 121 -10.29 11.41 6.47
C TRP A 121 -9.48 12.71 6.34
N VAL A 122 -8.30 12.67 5.71
CA VAL A 122 -7.45 13.86 5.47
C VAL A 122 -8.14 14.92 4.61
N THR A 123 -8.97 14.52 3.65
CA THR A 123 -9.58 15.46 2.71
C THR A 123 -10.96 15.97 3.16
N SER A 124 -11.73 15.17 3.89
CA SER A 124 -13.09 15.53 4.30
C SER A 124 -13.22 15.97 5.76
N GLU A 125 -12.54 15.29 6.68
CA GLU A 125 -12.73 15.49 8.13
C GLU A 125 -11.67 16.39 8.75
N TRP A 126 -10.41 16.25 8.33
CA TRP A 126 -9.31 17.06 8.83
C TRP A 126 -9.53 18.58 8.63
N PRO A 127 -10.01 19.06 7.48
CA PRO A 127 -10.25 20.50 7.28
C PRO A 127 -11.33 21.10 8.18
N GLN A 128 -12.22 20.27 8.69
CA GLN A 128 -13.29 20.66 9.60
C GLN A 128 -12.83 20.68 11.07
N SER A 129 -11.64 20.14 11.37
CA SER A 129 -11.05 20.21 12.70
C SER A 129 -10.50 21.62 12.95
N HIS A 130 -11.22 22.40 13.77
CA HIS A 130 -10.91 23.82 14.04
C HIS A 130 -9.65 24.07 14.89
N GLU A 131 -8.87 23.04 15.22
CA GLU A 131 -7.94 23.13 16.33
C GLU A 131 -6.57 23.72 15.98
N LEU A 132 -6.08 23.64 14.74
CA LEU A 132 -4.71 24.10 14.39
C LEU A 132 -4.56 24.67 12.95
N PRO A 133 -4.89 25.95 12.71
CA PRO A 133 -4.89 26.57 11.37
C PRO A 133 -3.54 26.55 10.63
N GLY A 134 -2.41 26.59 11.37
CA GLY A 134 -1.06 26.57 10.77
C GLY A 134 -0.61 25.19 10.26
N LEU A 135 -1.10 24.12 10.89
CA LEU A 135 -0.88 22.74 10.46
C LEU A 135 -1.78 22.36 9.28
N HIS A 136 -2.98 22.94 9.22
CA HIS A 136 -3.95 22.73 8.16
C HIS A 136 -3.38 22.97 6.74
N SER A 137 -2.67 24.08 6.51
CA SER A 137 -2.09 24.40 5.20
C SER A 137 -1.04 23.37 4.76
N ARG A 138 -0.12 22.98 5.66
CA ARG A 138 1.01 22.09 5.33
C ARG A 138 0.56 20.66 5.02
N ILE A 139 -0.51 20.21 5.68
CA ILE A 139 -1.10 18.88 5.48
C ILE A 139 -1.85 18.84 4.15
N LEU A 140 -2.62 19.88 3.82
CA LEU A 140 -3.32 20.00 2.54
C LEU A 140 -2.36 20.13 1.35
N ASP A 141 -1.26 20.87 1.49
CA ASP A 141 -0.22 20.97 0.46
C ASP A 141 0.42 19.60 0.20
N THR A 142 0.65 18.83 1.26
CA THR A 142 1.15 17.45 1.15
C THR A 142 0.10 16.59 0.46
N ALA A 143 -1.16 16.59 0.93
CA ALA A 143 -2.26 15.80 0.36
C ALA A 143 -2.53 16.13 -1.12
N GLY A 144 -2.42 17.40 -1.52
CA GLY A 144 -2.56 17.84 -2.91
C GLY A 144 -1.48 17.29 -3.84
N LEU A 145 -0.26 17.11 -3.35
CA LEU A 145 0.81 16.43 -4.10
C LEU A 145 0.55 14.92 -4.23
N TRP A 146 -0.15 14.30 -3.27
CA TRP A 146 -0.47 12.88 -3.28
C TRP A 146 -1.68 12.52 -4.14
N LEU A 147 -2.64 13.43 -4.34
CA LEU A 147 -3.80 13.21 -5.22
C LEU A 147 -3.49 13.44 -6.71
N ALA A 148 -2.32 14.02 -7.02
CA ALA A 148 -1.87 14.26 -8.39
C ALA A 148 -1.18 13.05 -9.06
N TRP A 149 -1.10 11.90 -8.38
CA TRP A 149 -0.41 10.66 -8.80
C TRP A 149 -1.21 9.41 -8.42
#